data_AF-A0A9J7KTI1-F1
#
_entry.id   AF-A0A9J7KTI1-F1
#
_cell.length_a   1.000
_cell.length_b   1.000
_cell.length_c   1.000
_cell.angle_alpha   90.00
_cell.angle_beta   90.00
_cell.angle_gamma   90.00
#
_symmetry.space_group_name_H-M   'P 1'
#
loop_
_entity.id
_entity.type
_entity.pdbx_description
1 polymer ?
#
loop_
_entity_poly.entity_id
_entity_poly.type
_entity_poly.pdbx_seq_one_letter_code
_entity_poly.pdbx_strand_id
1 'polypeptide(L)'
;MDEATCVDVHLLRDQEDRTSSENVVNSLLPEQSSIVYHQHRQTAGREPDVSSHRLWCTRHQEDILRWLDFLIILLLIGPLTVAYWRGTWSLMNVYLFPNDDVISAWTSFAIGTSVSLILNFAQGNLENKFARRNVVFHVLFRVYIYVFGLAVVNHWRGCWYILDKYTNMTVLSAVISVIVPIPILLVLRACGNLVAAPGVILVDISDTPFKVGTRFAAEVSISWTFIGDVVLTVIFIGSLIVGSWRGIWLLFDIFLFPTDKKNSALSSVGIGYGTLFLLVLLEAPVSNLLRKTRKLSARIVMEDAFKLAAWVGVLNVWRGFWLVCDSYILPDNPVQSYWITHGVGIGGLLLLQAGRSVLVAGCVVDGETVDGSGVRMGRYLEHICPKLVRLSTVQVSNQRNHSDVGQQTTLRLQDAVQYETSL
;
A
#
# COMPACT_ATOMS: atom_id res chain seq x y z
N MET A 1 -55.40 -1.34 17.65
CA MET A 1 -56.12 -0.70 16.52
C MET A 1 -55.12 -0.53 15.39
N ASP A 2 -54.61 -1.61 14.80
CA ASP A 2 -55.30 -2.73 14.11
C ASP A 2 -55.63 -2.30 12.66
N GLU A 3 -55.44 -3.11 11.62
CA GLU A 3 -54.98 -4.50 11.57
C GLU A 3 -54.31 -4.81 10.23
N ALA A 4 -53.63 -5.95 10.23
CA ALA A 4 -53.10 -6.65 9.07
C ALA A 4 -54.16 -6.94 7.99
N THR A 5 -53.71 -7.27 6.78
CA THR A 5 -54.47 -8.17 5.92
C THR A 5 -53.50 -9.10 5.20
N CYS A 6 -53.65 -10.40 5.46
CA CYS A 6 -52.89 -11.47 4.84
C CYS A 6 -53.53 -11.86 3.49
N VAL A 7 -52.74 -12.36 2.55
CA VAL A 7 -53.20 -13.33 1.56
C VAL A 7 -52.20 -14.48 1.57
N ASP A 8 -52.74 -15.69 1.58
CA ASP A 8 -52.12 -16.91 2.09
C ASP A 8 -52.58 -18.11 1.24
N VAL A 9 -51.96 -19.28 1.44
CA VAL A 9 -52.45 -20.63 1.04
C VAL A 9 -52.41 -20.93 -0.49
N HIS A 10 -51.75 -21.99 -1.00
CA HIS A 10 -51.79 -23.42 -0.64
C HIS A 10 -50.38 -24.07 -0.70
N LEU A 11 -49.95 -24.94 0.24
CA LEU A 11 -50.39 -26.31 0.58
C LEU A 11 -50.14 -27.30 -0.58
N LEU A 12 -49.53 -28.49 -0.42
CA LEU A 12 -49.82 -29.63 0.48
C LEU A 12 -48.52 -30.48 0.68
N ARG A 13 -48.15 -30.93 1.90
CA ARG A 13 -48.51 -32.22 2.60
C ARG A 13 -47.87 -33.49 1.97
N ASP A 14 -47.52 -34.56 2.69
CA ASP A 14 -47.86 -35.04 4.05
C ASP A 14 -46.69 -35.88 4.67
N GLN A 15 -46.45 -35.91 6.00
CA GLN A 15 -46.88 -36.93 7.03
C GLN A 15 -46.40 -38.39 6.74
N GLU A 16 -46.10 -39.32 7.67
CA GLU A 16 -46.04 -39.43 9.16
C GLU A 16 -45.24 -40.74 9.54
N ASP A 17 -44.86 -41.15 10.78
CA ASP A 17 -44.98 -40.63 12.16
C ASP A 17 -43.91 -41.28 13.12
N ARG A 18 -43.99 -40.97 14.44
CA ARG A 18 -43.83 -41.78 15.70
C ARG A 18 -43.33 -43.26 15.67
N THR A 19 -42.69 -43.87 16.70
CA THR A 19 -42.63 -43.61 18.17
C THR A 19 -41.51 -44.38 18.92
N SER A 20 -40.97 -43.79 20.00
CA SER A 20 -40.57 -44.33 21.34
C SER A 20 -39.77 -45.65 21.61
N SER A 21 -38.78 -45.49 22.52
CA SER A 21 -38.46 -46.28 23.75
C SER A 21 -37.63 -47.60 23.77
N GLU A 22 -36.54 -47.53 24.57
CA GLU A 22 -35.99 -48.47 25.59
C GLU A 22 -35.21 -49.78 25.26
N ASN A 23 -33.90 -49.72 25.55
CA ASN A 23 -33.09 -50.53 26.51
C ASN A 23 -32.85 -52.06 26.40
N VAL A 24 -31.64 -52.42 26.91
CA VAL A 24 -31.16 -53.71 27.50
C VAL A 24 -30.33 -54.70 26.65
N VAL A 25 -29.01 -54.53 26.81
CA VAL A 25 -27.86 -55.47 26.88
C VAL A 25 -28.13 -56.99 27.04
N ASN A 26 -27.39 -57.81 26.26
CA ASN A 26 -26.67 -59.08 26.59
C ASN A 26 -26.40 -59.88 25.28
N SER A 27 -25.40 -60.75 25.12
CA SER A 27 -24.14 -61.08 25.83
C SER A 27 -23.33 -62.07 24.94
N LEU A 28 -22.23 -62.66 25.46
CA LEU A 28 -21.43 -63.81 24.95
C LEU A 28 -20.17 -63.52 24.11
N LEU A 29 -19.01 -63.66 24.77
CA LEU A 29 -17.72 -64.11 24.22
C LEU A 29 -17.71 -65.65 24.14
N PRO A 30 -16.87 -66.27 23.28
CA PRO A 30 -15.54 -66.78 23.73
C PRO A 30 -14.40 -66.40 22.74
N GLU A 31 -13.13 -66.17 23.09
CA GLU A 31 -12.12 -66.91 23.89
C GLU A 31 -11.09 -67.63 22.97
N GLN A 32 -9.79 -67.50 23.31
CA GLN A 32 -8.62 -68.23 22.78
C GLN A 32 -8.18 -67.98 21.31
N SER A 33 -6.90 -67.98 20.91
CA SER A 33 -5.62 -67.49 21.44
C SER A 33 -4.50 -67.96 20.48
N SER A 34 -3.49 -67.10 20.26
CA SER A 34 -2.07 -67.44 20.00
C SER A 34 -1.54 -67.82 18.59
N ILE A 35 -0.28 -67.42 18.39
CA ILE A 35 0.74 -67.83 17.40
C ILE A 35 0.60 -67.30 15.95
N VAL A 36 1.49 -66.37 15.56
CA VAL A 36 2.62 -66.60 14.62
C VAL A 36 3.61 -65.41 14.68
N TYR A 37 4.91 -65.72 14.74
CA TYR A 37 6.02 -64.75 14.72
C TYR A 37 6.40 -64.37 13.28
N HIS A 38 6.86 -63.13 13.09
CA HIS A 38 7.83 -62.67 12.08
C HIS A 38 7.70 -63.10 10.60
N GLN A 39 7.72 -62.08 9.71
CA GLN A 39 8.72 -61.91 8.61
C GLN A 39 8.15 -61.33 7.30
N HIS A 40 7.76 -60.05 7.32
CA HIS A 40 7.86 -59.15 6.17
C HIS A 40 8.59 -57.87 6.63
N ARG A 41 9.91 -57.84 6.55
CA ARG A 41 10.67 -57.21 5.44
C ARG A 41 10.18 -55.81 5.05
N GLN A 42 10.87 -54.81 5.61
CA GLN A 42 11.77 -53.96 4.81
C GLN A 42 11.21 -53.33 3.52
N THR A 43 10.18 -52.49 3.61
CA THR A 43 10.03 -51.31 2.72
C THR A 43 9.59 -50.07 3.49
N ALA A 44 10.21 -49.82 4.65
CA ALA A 44 10.22 -48.48 5.25
C ALA A 44 11.13 -47.56 4.43
N GLY A 45 10.69 -47.25 3.20
CA GLY A 45 11.30 -46.21 2.41
C GLY A 45 11.15 -44.90 3.17
N ARG A 46 12.27 -44.29 3.58
CA ARG A 46 12.31 -42.86 3.80
C ARG A 46 11.91 -42.23 2.46
N GLU A 47 10.66 -41.79 2.34
CA GLU A 47 10.41 -40.63 1.51
C GLU A 47 11.36 -39.54 2.03
N PRO A 48 12.26 -38.97 1.20
CA PRO A 48 13.05 -37.85 1.63
C PRO A 48 12.10 -36.71 2.05
N ASP A 49 12.59 -35.75 2.83
CA ASP A 49 11.78 -34.66 3.37
C ASP A 49 11.42 -33.61 2.29
N VAL A 50 10.70 -34.06 1.26
CA VAL A 50 10.35 -33.27 0.08
C VAL A 50 9.15 -32.36 0.35
N SER A 51 8.46 -32.51 1.48
CA SER A 51 7.42 -31.59 1.93
C SER A 51 8.04 -30.36 2.60
N SER A 52 8.94 -30.52 3.59
CA SER A 52 9.61 -29.38 4.22
C SER A 52 10.53 -28.66 3.23
N HIS A 53 11.29 -29.40 2.41
CA HIS A 53 12.18 -28.82 1.41
C HIS A 53 11.41 -28.02 0.34
N ARG A 54 10.19 -28.42 -0.02
CA ARG A 54 9.34 -27.66 -0.96
C ARG A 54 8.65 -26.45 -0.31
N LEU A 55 8.24 -26.54 0.96
CA LEU A 55 7.73 -25.40 1.75
C LEU A 55 8.82 -24.34 2.03
N TRP A 56 10.06 -24.78 2.25
CA TRP A 56 11.22 -23.92 2.41
C TRP A 56 11.55 -23.18 1.10
N CYS A 57 11.49 -23.89 -0.03
CA CYS A 57 11.74 -23.32 -1.36
C CYS A 57 10.69 -22.26 -1.76
N THR A 58 9.39 -22.51 -1.54
CA THR A 58 8.33 -21.53 -1.84
C THR A 58 8.44 -20.28 -0.96
N ARG A 59 8.69 -20.45 0.34
CA ARG A 59 8.88 -19.32 1.26
C ARG A 59 10.10 -18.47 0.88
N HIS A 60 11.21 -19.09 0.47
CA HIS A 60 12.36 -18.36 -0.02
C HIS A 60 12.08 -17.61 -1.33
N GLN A 61 11.27 -18.16 -2.24
CA GLN A 61 10.84 -17.42 -3.44
C GLN A 61 10.03 -16.17 -3.08
N GLU A 62 9.09 -16.25 -2.14
CA GLU A 62 8.32 -15.08 -1.66
C GLU A 62 9.22 -14.02 -1.00
N ASP A 63 10.17 -14.44 -0.15
CA ASP A 63 11.14 -13.54 0.46
C ASP A 63 12.06 -12.87 -0.59
N ILE A 64 12.54 -13.63 -1.59
CA ILE A 64 13.34 -13.09 -2.71
C ILE A 64 12.53 -12.07 -3.53
N LEU A 65 11.28 -12.38 -3.87
CA LEU A 65 10.42 -11.46 -4.62
C LEU A 65 10.17 -10.17 -3.83
N ARG A 66 9.89 -10.25 -2.52
CA ARG A 66 9.77 -9.05 -1.65
C ARG A 66 11.03 -8.19 -1.66
N TRP A 67 12.21 -8.81 -1.59
CA TRP A 67 13.47 -8.07 -1.61
C TRP A 67 13.77 -7.44 -2.98
N LEU A 68 13.50 -8.14 -4.09
CA LEU A 68 13.62 -7.59 -5.43
C LEU A 68 12.65 -6.42 -5.65
N ASP A 69 11.41 -6.55 -5.19
CA ASP A 69 10.42 -5.46 -5.19
C ASP A 69 10.92 -4.24 -4.44
N PHE A 70 11.34 -4.44 -3.19
CA PHE A 70 11.88 -3.38 -2.35
C PHE A 70 13.07 -2.68 -3.03
N LEU A 71 14.01 -3.43 -3.61
CA LEU A 71 15.19 -2.86 -4.28
C LEU A 71 14.82 -2.08 -5.56
N ILE A 72 13.92 -2.59 -6.41
CA ILE A 72 13.45 -1.87 -7.61
C ILE A 72 12.74 -0.57 -7.20
N ILE A 73 11.90 -0.63 -6.18
CA ILE A 73 11.17 0.54 -5.70
C ILE A 73 12.10 1.56 -5.07
N LEU A 74 13.04 1.13 -4.21
CA LEU A 74 13.97 1.98 -3.48
C LEU A 74 15.01 2.65 -4.38
N LEU A 75 15.57 1.91 -5.34
CA LEU A 75 16.72 2.33 -6.15
C LEU A 75 16.34 2.89 -7.53
N LEU A 76 15.13 2.63 -8.03
CA LEU A 76 14.69 3.07 -9.36
C LEU A 76 13.42 3.92 -9.30
N ILE A 77 12.29 3.38 -8.81
CA ILE A 77 10.99 4.07 -8.86
C ILE A 77 10.97 5.31 -7.95
N GLY A 78 11.48 5.19 -6.72
CA GLY A 78 11.63 6.32 -5.78
C GLY A 78 12.48 7.46 -6.37
N PRO A 79 13.74 7.22 -6.74
CA PRO A 79 14.61 8.23 -7.35
C PRO A 79 14.04 8.88 -8.62
N LEU A 80 13.39 8.12 -9.51
CA LEU A 80 12.71 8.69 -10.68
C LEU A 80 11.51 9.57 -10.30
N THR A 81 10.77 9.20 -9.26
CA THR A 81 9.68 10.02 -8.70
C THR A 81 10.21 11.34 -8.15
N VAL A 82 11.29 11.30 -7.36
CA VAL A 82 11.93 12.51 -6.83
C VAL A 82 12.49 13.37 -7.96
N ALA A 83 13.12 12.77 -8.98
CA ALA A 83 13.64 13.51 -10.14
C ALA A 83 12.54 14.23 -10.93
N TYR A 84 11.40 13.57 -11.17
CA TYR A 84 10.23 14.21 -11.78
C TYR A 84 9.71 15.38 -10.93
N TRP A 85 9.54 15.17 -9.63
CA TRP A 85 9.02 16.18 -8.71
C TRP A 85 9.95 17.39 -8.60
N ARG A 86 11.24 17.18 -8.36
CA ARG A 86 12.28 18.22 -8.32
C ARG A 86 12.33 18.98 -9.64
N GLY A 87 12.39 18.27 -10.76
CA GLY A 87 12.41 18.89 -12.09
C GLY A 87 11.18 19.77 -12.30
N THR A 88 9.98 19.24 -12.09
CA THR A 88 8.71 19.97 -12.24
C THR A 88 8.64 21.21 -11.33
N TRP A 89 8.96 21.05 -10.04
CA TRP A 89 8.91 22.13 -9.07
C TRP A 89 9.87 23.27 -9.43
N SER A 90 11.12 22.92 -9.77
CA SER A 90 12.12 23.92 -10.14
C SER A 90 11.83 24.57 -11.49
N LEU A 91 11.20 23.88 -12.45
CA LEU A 91 10.70 24.51 -13.68
C LEU A 91 9.59 25.53 -13.37
N MET A 92 8.71 25.27 -12.40
CA MET A 92 7.73 26.27 -11.96
C MET A 92 8.41 27.48 -11.28
N ASN A 93 9.53 27.30 -10.58
CA ASN A 93 10.32 28.44 -10.06
C ASN A 93 10.91 29.32 -11.16
N VAL A 94 11.27 28.74 -12.31
CA VAL A 94 11.85 29.47 -13.45
C VAL A 94 10.79 30.17 -14.30
N TYR A 95 9.60 29.56 -14.47
CA TYR A 95 8.62 30.02 -15.46
C TYR A 95 7.32 30.61 -14.86
N LEU A 96 6.89 30.22 -13.66
CA LEU A 96 5.63 30.67 -13.08
C LEU A 96 5.86 31.92 -12.22
N PHE A 97 5.66 33.11 -12.80
CA PHE A 97 5.85 34.41 -12.14
C PHE A 97 7.21 34.54 -11.41
N PRO A 98 8.35 34.41 -12.12
CA PRO A 98 9.68 34.31 -11.50
C PRO A 98 10.16 35.55 -10.73
N ASN A 99 9.44 36.67 -10.84
CA ASN A 99 9.76 37.93 -10.16
C ASN A 99 8.85 38.22 -8.95
N ASP A 100 7.85 37.37 -8.68
CA ASP A 100 6.92 37.53 -7.55
C ASP A 100 6.59 36.17 -6.93
N ASP A 101 7.30 35.82 -5.86
CA ASP A 101 7.11 34.56 -5.12
C ASP A 101 5.67 34.40 -4.58
N VAL A 102 4.99 35.50 -4.26
CA VAL A 102 3.65 35.48 -3.63
C VAL A 102 2.61 35.12 -4.68
N ILE A 103 2.63 35.81 -5.82
CA ILE A 103 1.78 35.50 -6.96
C ILE A 103 2.12 34.11 -7.51
N SER A 104 3.40 33.74 -7.57
CA SER A 104 3.84 32.40 -7.97
C SER A 104 3.29 31.30 -7.06
N ALA A 105 3.35 31.48 -5.73
CA ALA A 105 2.86 30.50 -4.77
C ALA A 105 1.33 30.35 -4.81
N TRP A 106 0.58 31.46 -4.81
CA TRP A 106 -0.89 31.43 -4.90
C TRP A 106 -1.38 30.91 -6.25
N THR A 107 -0.72 31.24 -7.36
CA THR A 107 -1.07 30.69 -8.67
C THR A 107 -0.79 29.18 -8.73
N SER A 108 0.35 28.73 -8.21
CA SER A 108 0.69 27.31 -8.09
C SER A 108 -0.38 26.55 -7.29
N PHE A 109 -0.78 27.09 -6.14
CA PHE A 109 -1.85 26.52 -5.31
C PHE A 109 -3.19 26.47 -6.07
N ALA A 110 -3.56 27.55 -6.77
CA ALA A 110 -4.80 27.64 -7.53
C ALA A 110 -4.83 26.63 -8.70
N ILE A 111 -3.79 26.60 -9.54
CA ILE A 111 -3.66 25.63 -10.65
C ILE A 111 -3.76 24.21 -10.12
N GLY A 112 -2.94 23.87 -9.12
CA GLY A 112 -2.86 22.51 -8.62
C GLY A 112 -4.17 22.03 -7.99
N THR A 113 -4.82 22.90 -7.21
CA THR A 113 -6.09 22.59 -6.57
C THR A 113 -7.23 22.50 -7.57
N SER A 114 -7.37 23.47 -8.48
CA SER A 114 -8.45 23.48 -9.48
C SER A 114 -8.37 22.27 -10.42
N VAL A 115 -7.19 21.94 -10.96
CA VAL A 115 -7.03 20.78 -11.84
C VAL A 115 -7.27 19.47 -11.07
N SER A 116 -6.75 19.34 -9.85
CA SER A 116 -6.98 18.14 -9.03
C SER A 116 -8.46 17.93 -8.72
N LEU A 117 -9.21 18.99 -8.38
CA LEU A 117 -10.66 18.92 -8.16
C LEU A 117 -11.41 18.53 -9.45
N ILE A 118 -11.08 19.15 -10.59
CA ILE A 118 -11.70 18.82 -11.88
C ILE A 118 -11.51 17.34 -12.22
N LEU A 119 -10.30 16.79 -12.04
CA LEU A 119 -10.03 15.37 -12.31
C LEU A 119 -10.73 14.43 -11.31
N ASN A 120 -10.82 14.81 -10.03
CA ASN A 120 -11.55 14.04 -9.02
C ASN A 120 -13.07 14.03 -9.27
N PHE A 121 -13.67 15.16 -9.68
CA PHE A 121 -15.09 15.22 -10.04
C PHE A 121 -15.38 14.49 -11.37
N ALA A 122 -14.44 14.54 -12.32
CA ALA A 122 -14.57 13.86 -13.60
C ALA A 122 -14.34 12.33 -13.53
N GLN A 123 -13.91 11.77 -12.38
CA GLN A 123 -13.42 10.39 -12.30
C GLN A 123 -14.41 9.33 -12.84
N GLY A 124 -15.71 9.44 -12.50
CA GLY A 124 -16.74 8.52 -13.00
C GLY A 124 -16.98 8.66 -14.50
N ASN A 125 -16.97 9.89 -15.01
CA ASN A 125 -17.14 10.16 -16.44
C ASN A 125 -15.94 9.65 -17.25
N LEU A 126 -14.72 9.77 -16.71
CA LEU A 126 -13.51 9.25 -17.32
C LEU A 126 -13.51 7.71 -17.34
N GLU A 127 -13.84 7.07 -16.21
CA GLU A 127 -13.90 5.60 -16.14
C GLU A 127 -14.94 5.02 -17.10
N ASN A 128 -16.14 5.60 -17.16
CA ASN A 128 -17.18 5.20 -18.11
C ASN A 128 -16.76 5.42 -19.57
N LYS A 129 -16.17 6.57 -19.90
CA LYS A 129 -15.72 6.90 -21.28
C LYS A 129 -14.59 6.00 -21.76
N PHE A 130 -13.72 5.54 -20.84
CA PHE A 130 -12.54 4.75 -21.14
C PHE A 130 -12.63 3.29 -20.66
N ALA A 131 -13.84 2.77 -20.44
CA ALA A 131 -14.09 1.37 -20.10
C ALA A 131 -13.48 0.39 -21.14
N ARG A 132 -13.40 0.79 -22.42
CA ARG A 132 -12.66 0.05 -23.45
C ARG A 132 -11.18 0.46 -23.45
N ARG A 133 -10.31 -0.45 -22.99
CA ARG A 133 -8.85 -0.27 -22.91
C ARG A 133 -8.18 -0.46 -24.29
N ASN A 134 -8.40 0.48 -25.21
CA ASN A 134 -7.76 0.50 -26.54
C ASN A 134 -6.46 1.34 -26.53
N VAL A 135 -5.78 1.44 -27.68
CA VAL A 135 -4.54 2.24 -27.81
C VAL A 135 -4.77 3.71 -27.43
N VAL A 136 -5.93 4.28 -27.77
CA VAL A 136 -6.30 5.67 -27.42
C VAL A 136 -6.40 5.84 -25.90
N PHE A 137 -6.99 4.89 -25.18
CA PHE A 137 -6.96 4.86 -23.71
C PHE A 137 -5.51 4.89 -23.18
N HIS A 138 -4.62 4.03 -23.69
CA HIS A 138 -3.24 3.99 -23.19
C HIS A 138 -2.47 5.29 -23.43
N VAL A 139 -2.69 5.98 -24.55
CA VAL A 139 -2.09 7.30 -24.80
C VAL A 139 -2.69 8.36 -23.87
N LEU A 140 -4.02 8.47 -23.81
CA LEU A 140 -4.69 9.48 -22.99
C LEU A 140 -4.51 9.26 -21.49
N PHE A 141 -4.32 8.02 -21.05
CA PHE A 141 -4.05 7.72 -19.65
C PHE A 141 -2.64 8.18 -19.22
N ARG A 142 -1.64 8.08 -20.10
CA ARG A 142 -0.31 8.67 -19.85
C ARG A 142 -0.37 10.20 -19.79
N VAL A 143 -1.16 10.83 -20.65
CA VAL A 143 -1.42 12.28 -20.59
C VAL A 143 -2.15 12.66 -19.30
N TYR A 144 -3.14 11.88 -18.87
CA TYR A 144 -3.85 12.07 -17.59
C TYR A 144 -2.88 11.99 -16.39
N ILE A 145 -2.02 10.96 -16.33
CA ILE A 145 -0.99 10.82 -15.29
C ILE A 145 -0.08 12.05 -15.26
N TYR A 146 0.39 12.51 -16.43
CA TYR A 146 1.26 13.67 -16.52
C TYR A 146 0.57 14.96 -16.02
N VAL A 147 -0.62 15.27 -16.54
CA VAL A 147 -1.37 16.47 -16.16
C VAL A 147 -1.75 16.45 -14.68
N PHE A 148 -2.16 15.30 -14.14
CA PHE A 148 -2.47 15.17 -12.73
C PHE A 148 -1.20 15.29 -11.87
N GLY A 149 -0.08 14.71 -12.29
CA GLY A 149 1.22 14.89 -11.64
C GLY A 149 1.65 16.35 -11.59
N LEU A 150 1.51 17.10 -12.69
CA LEU A 150 1.78 18.54 -12.70
C LEU A 150 0.88 19.30 -11.72
N ALA A 151 -0.41 18.94 -11.63
CA ALA A 151 -1.35 19.56 -10.70
C ALA A 151 -0.99 19.28 -9.24
N VAL A 152 -0.64 18.03 -8.90
CA VAL A 152 -0.24 17.63 -7.55
C VAL A 152 1.04 18.38 -7.13
N VAL A 153 2.07 18.44 -8.00
CA VAL A 153 3.29 19.22 -7.73
C VAL A 153 2.96 20.71 -7.51
N ASN A 154 2.09 21.29 -8.34
CA ASN A 154 1.70 22.71 -8.20
C ASN A 154 0.94 22.99 -6.89
N HIS A 155 0.05 22.09 -6.45
CA HIS A 155 -0.64 22.21 -5.16
C HIS A 155 0.36 22.17 -4.00
N TRP A 156 1.26 21.18 -4.00
CA TRP A 156 2.31 21.06 -2.99
C TRP A 156 3.23 22.29 -2.95
N ARG A 157 3.74 22.73 -4.10
CA ARG A 157 4.57 23.94 -4.22
C ARG A 157 3.85 25.18 -3.71
N GLY A 158 2.58 25.34 -4.06
CA GLY A 158 1.76 26.46 -3.61
C GLY A 158 1.60 26.48 -2.10
N CYS A 159 1.12 25.38 -1.51
CA CYS A 159 1.01 25.22 -0.05
C CYS A 159 2.33 25.48 0.67
N TRP A 160 3.44 24.92 0.16
CA TRP A 160 4.76 25.05 0.77
C TRP A 160 5.27 26.49 0.77
N TYR A 161 5.17 27.21 -0.36
CA TYR A 161 5.65 28.59 -0.46
C TYR A 161 4.72 29.62 0.19
N ILE A 162 3.40 29.38 0.23
CA ILE A 162 2.48 30.14 1.08
C ILE A 162 2.95 30.03 2.55
N LEU A 163 3.22 28.81 3.03
CA LEU A 163 3.72 28.59 4.39
C LEU A 163 5.10 29.23 4.62
N ASP A 164 6.06 29.12 3.69
CA ASP A 164 7.36 29.81 3.78
C ASP A 164 7.20 31.33 3.90
N LYS A 165 6.33 31.93 3.09
CA LYS A 165 6.14 33.38 3.06
C LYS A 165 5.43 33.93 4.30
N TYR A 166 4.37 33.25 4.78
CA TYR A 166 3.52 33.78 5.85
C TYR A 166 3.92 33.30 7.26
N THR A 167 4.65 32.19 7.41
CA THR A 167 5.08 31.70 8.75
C THR A 167 6.60 31.76 8.97
N ASN A 168 7.37 32.22 7.98
CA ASN A 168 8.83 32.21 7.94
C ASN A 168 9.46 30.79 8.00
N MET A 169 10.77 30.72 7.78
CA MET A 169 11.57 29.49 7.83
C MET A 169 12.29 29.32 9.18
N THR A 170 11.55 29.36 10.28
CA THR A 170 12.10 29.22 11.65
C THR A 170 11.85 27.82 12.24
N VAL A 171 12.59 27.44 13.28
CA VAL A 171 12.35 26.19 14.04
C VAL A 171 10.91 26.16 14.60
N LEU A 172 10.40 27.27 15.11
CA LEU A 172 9.02 27.36 15.63
C LEU A 172 7.99 27.08 14.54
N SER A 173 8.17 27.71 13.37
CA SER A 173 7.35 27.48 12.17
C SER A 173 7.39 26.02 11.71
N ALA A 174 8.58 25.41 11.71
CA ALA A 174 8.79 24.01 11.37
C ALA A 174 8.07 23.06 12.35
N VAL A 175 8.21 23.29 13.66
CA VAL A 175 7.58 22.48 14.72
C VAL A 175 6.06 22.61 14.70
N ILE A 176 5.51 23.82 14.54
CA ILE A 176 4.05 24.03 14.42
C ILE A 176 3.50 23.29 13.19
N SER A 177 4.24 23.31 12.08
CA SER A 177 3.86 22.61 10.84
C SER A 177 3.82 21.09 10.98
N VAL A 178 4.34 20.50 12.07
CA VAL A 178 4.22 19.07 12.41
C VAL A 178 3.19 18.85 13.53
N ILE A 179 3.28 19.61 14.63
CA ILE A 179 2.46 19.37 15.83
C ILE A 179 0.98 19.72 15.60
N VAL A 180 0.64 20.64 14.69
CA VAL A 180 -0.77 20.93 14.38
C VAL A 180 -1.37 19.91 13.40
N PRO A 181 -0.74 19.56 12.26
CA PRO A 181 -1.37 18.65 11.31
C PRO A 181 -1.42 17.18 11.75
N ILE A 182 -0.39 16.67 12.43
CA ILE A 182 -0.32 15.24 12.77
C ILE A 182 -1.49 14.77 13.65
N PRO A 183 -1.87 15.46 14.75
CA PRO A 183 -3.06 15.09 15.54
C PRO A 183 -4.37 15.14 14.73
N ILE A 184 -4.50 16.09 13.80
CA ILE A 184 -5.68 16.19 12.93
C ILE A 184 -5.71 14.99 11.96
N LEU A 185 -4.58 14.64 11.35
CA LEU A 185 -4.45 13.47 10.48
C LEU A 185 -4.71 12.15 11.24
N LEU A 186 -4.26 12.02 12.49
CA LEU A 186 -4.56 10.86 13.34
C LEU A 186 -6.06 10.73 13.66
N VAL A 187 -6.72 11.83 14.06
CA VAL A 187 -8.19 11.85 14.27
C VAL A 187 -8.93 11.52 12.98
N LEU A 188 -8.44 12.03 11.84
CA LEU A 188 -8.97 11.69 10.54
C LEU A 188 -8.58 10.28 10.07
N ARG A 189 -7.67 9.54 10.72
CA ARG A 189 -7.13 8.25 10.19
C ARG A 189 -6.60 8.39 8.75
N ALA A 190 -5.80 9.43 8.53
CA ALA A 190 -5.23 9.79 7.23
C ALA A 190 -3.68 9.94 7.26
N CYS A 191 -3.01 9.50 8.32
CA CYS A 191 -1.55 9.49 8.45
C CYS A 191 -0.84 8.62 7.41
N GLY A 192 -1.45 7.54 6.91
CA GLY A 192 -0.89 6.73 5.83
C GLY A 192 -0.58 7.51 4.54
N ASN A 193 -1.29 8.61 4.31
CA ASN A 193 -1.13 9.49 3.15
C ASN A 193 0.10 10.41 3.25
N LEU A 194 0.81 10.41 4.39
CA LEU A 194 2.13 11.03 4.51
C LEU A 194 3.21 10.24 3.76
N VAL A 195 3.00 8.94 3.53
CA VAL A 195 3.97 8.07 2.85
C VAL A 195 3.83 8.21 1.33
N ALA A 196 4.95 8.45 0.64
CA ALA A 196 5.05 8.48 -0.81
C ALA A 196 6.02 7.39 -1.31
N ALA A 197 6.30 7.33 -2.62
CA ALA A 197 7.38 6.48 -3.15
C ALA A 197 8.72 6.87 -2.52
N PRO A 198 9.61 5.94 -2.12
CA PRO A 198 9.56 4.49 -2.31
C PRO A 198 8.80 3.69 -1.22
N GLY A 199 8.18 4.33 -0.21
CA GLY A 199 7.45 3.61 0.83
C GLY A 199 6.17 2.96 0.30
N VAL A 200 5.39 3.71 -0.48
CA VAL A 200 4.22 3.24 -1.25
C VAL A 200 4.37 3.66 -2.70
N ILE A 201 3.96 2.81 -3.64
CA ILE A 201 3.99 3.11 -5.07
C ILE A 201 2.64 2.80 -5.71
N LEU A 202 2.43 3.36 -6.90
CA LEU A 202 1.24 3.15 -7.70
C LEU A 202 1.67 2.77 -9.11
N VAL A 203 1.15 1.64 -9.57
CA VAL A 203 1.36 1.14 -10.93
C VAL A 203 0.25 1.61 -11.86
N ASP A 204 0.61 1.77 -13.13
CA ASP A 204 -0.28 2.19 -14.21
C ASP A 204 -1.23 1.04 -14.63
N ILE A 205 -0.90 -0.20 -14.29
CA ILE A 205 -1.77 -1.37 -14.44
C ILE A 205 -2.77 -1.39 -13.29
N SER A 206 -4.02 -1.03 -13.56
CA SER A 206 -5.09 -0.95 -12.57
C SER A 206 -6.45 -1.17 -13.20
N ASP A 207 -7.36 -1.86 -12.50
CA ASP A 207 -8.72 -2.10 -12.97
C ASP A 207 -9.57 -0.82 -12.97
N THR A 208 -9.31 0.08 -12.02
CA THR A 208 -9.96 1.40 -11.87
C THR A 208 -8.94 2.54 -11.94
N PRO A 209 -8.34 2.80 -13.12
CA PRO A 209 -7.24 3.74 -13.31
C PRO A 209 -7.59 5.20 -13.00
N PHE A 210 -8.87 5.60 -13.17
CA PHE A 210 -9.32 6.97 -12.91
C PHE A 210 -9.90 7.17 -11.51
N LYS A 211 -10.21 6.09 -10.78
CA LYS A 211 -10.75 6.19 -9.42
C LYS A 211 -9.70 6.78 -8.48
N VAL A 212 -10.07 7.86 -7.79
CA VAL A 212 -9.26 8.49 -6.75
C VAL A 212 -9.99 8.30 -5.42
N GLY A 213 -9.35 7.63 -4.46
CA GLY A 213 -9.94 7.39 -3.16
C GLY A 213 -10.19 8.70 -2.41
N THR A 214 -11.36 8.88 -1.84
CA THR A 214 -11.69 10.00 -0.96
C THR A 214 -11.84 9.51 0.47
N ARG A 215 -11.71 10.42 1.45
CA ARG A 215 -11.67 10.09 2.87
C ARG A 215 -12.87 9.27 3.35
N PHE A 216 -14.08 9.58 2.89
CA PHE A 216 -15.29 8.85 3.25
C PHE A 216 -15.71 7.84 2.18
N ALA A 217 -14.90 7.66 1.12
CA ALA A 217 -15.18 6.81 -0.02
C ALA A 217 -16.58 7.05 -0.64
N ALA A 218 -17.06 8.30 -0.62
CA ALA A 218 -18.40 8.66 -1.07
C ALA A 218 -18.65 8.24 -2.54
N GLU A 219 -19.88 7.78 -2.83
CA GLU A 219 -20.26 7.34 -4.17
C GLU A 219 -20.21 8.50 -5.18
N VAL A 220 -19.58 8.24 -6.33
CA VAL A 220 -19.35 9.24 -7.39
C VAL A 220 -20.69 9.73 -7.94
N SER A 221 -21.05 10.96 -7.57
CA SER A 221 -22.37 11.55 -7.82
C SER A 221 -22.29 13.08 -7.71
N ILE A 222 -23.29 13.82 -8.23
CA ILE A 222 -23.37 15.28 -8.05
C ILE A 222 -24.02 15.63 -6.70
N SER A 223 -23.63 14.91 -5.65
CA SER A 223 -24.17 15.07 -4.30
C SER A 223 -23.26 15.95 -3.43
N TRP A 224 -23.84 16.66 -2.47
CA TRP A 224 -23.06 17.44 -1.50
C TRP A 224 -22.13 16.58 -0.64
N THR A 225 -22.46 15.30 -0.43
CA THR A 225 -21.60 14.34 0.28
C THR A 225 -20.34 14.02 -0.53
N PHE A 226 -20.47 13.69 -1.83
CA PHE A 226 -19.31 13.47 -2.70
C PHE A 226 -18.48 14.73 -2.89
N ILE A 227 -19.13 15.89 -3.12
CA ILE A 227 -18.44 17.17 -3.27
C ILE A 227 -17.65 17.52 -2.00
N GLY A 228 -18.27 17.39 -0.83
CA GLY A 228 -17.62 17.63 0.46
C GLY A 228 -16.45 16.69 0.74
N ASP A 229 -16.59 15.40 0.43
CA ASP A 229 -15.55 14.38 0.63
C ASP A 229 -14.33 14.62 -0.29
N VAL A 230 -14.56 14.94 -1.56
CA VAL A 230 -13.49 15.34 -2.51
C VAL A 230 -12.79 16.62 -2.03
N VAL A 231 -13.52 17.65 -1.63
CA VAL A 231 -12.94 18.93 -1.16
C VAL A 231 -12.14 18.74 0.14
N LEU A 232 -12.68 17.99 1.11
CA LEU A 232 -11.96 17.63 2.34
C LEU A 232 -10.67 16.86 2.04
N THR A 233 -10.74 15.89 1.13
CA THR A 233 -9.58 15.06 0.75
C THR A 233 -8.50 15.87 0.04
N VAL A 234 -8.87 16.53 -1.07
CA VAL A 234 -7.91 17.20 -1.96
C VAL A 234 -7.35 18.47 -1.34
N ILE A 235 -8.19 19.30 -0.72
CA ILE A 235 -7.74 20.60 -0.18
C ILE A 235 -7.24 20.46 1.25
N PHE A 236 -8.07 19.95 2.16
CA PHE A 236 -7.78 20.02 3.59
C PHE A 236 -6.75 18.96 4.00
N ILE A 237 -7.01 17.67 3.76
CA ILE A 237 -6.06 16.59 4.06
C ILE A 237 -4.79 16.77 3.23
N GLY A 238 -4.90 17.10 1.94
CA GLY A 238 -3.77 17.46 1.07
C GLY A 238 -2.87 18.53 1.70
N SER A 239 -3.41 19.68 2.10
CA SER A 239 -2.61 20.77 2.69
C SER A 239 -1.98 20.39 4.04
N LEU A 240 -2.64 19.58 4.86
CA LEU A 240 -2.10 19.09 6.13
C LEU A 240 -0.88 18.16 5.91
N ILE A 241 -0.91 17.34 4.86
CA ILE A 241 0.23 16.50 4.44
C ILE A 241 1.39 17.38 4.00
N VAL A 242 1.17 18.39 3.14
CA VAL A 242 2.23 19.32 2.71
C VAL A 242 2.85 20.05 3.91
N GLY A 243 2.03 20.56 4.83
CA GLY A 243 2.50 21.21 6.05
C GLY A 243 3.40 20.30 6.89
N SER A 244 2.97 19.06 7.11
CA SER A 244 3.75 18.05 7.86
C SER A 244 5.12 17.82 7.21
N TRP A 245 5.13 17.60 5.89
CA TRP A 245 6.35 17.40 5.11
C TRP A 245 7.29 18.59 5.17
N ARG A 246 6.77 19.81 4.96
CA ARG A 246 7.52 21.07 5.11
C ARG A 246 8.17 21.16 6.49
N GLY A 247 7.41 20.87 7.54
CA GLY A 247 7.88 20.98 8.93
C GLY A 247 9.11 20.12 9.20
N ILE A 248 9.05 18.82 8.90
CA ILE A 248 10.20 17.92 9.09
C ILE A 248 11.35 18.26 8.14
N TRP A 249 11.07 18.60 6.88
CA TRP A 249 12.11 18.97 5.91
C TRP A 249 12.90 20.21 6.37
N LEU A 250 12.20 21.25 6.85
CA LEU A 250 12.82 22.47 7.37
C LEU A 250 13.65 22.21 8.64
N LEU A 251 13.22 21.29 9.52
CA LEU A 251 14.06 20.84 10.63
C LEU A 251 15.37 20.19 10.15
N PHE A 252 15.31 19.34 9.12
CA PHE A 252 16.53 18.78 8.53
C PHE A 252 17.41 19.86 7.85
N ASP A 253 16.82 20.85 7.19
CA ASP A 253 17.59 21.97 6.60
C ASP A 253 18.29 22.86 7.64
N ILE A 254 17.71 23.00 8.84
CA ILE A 254 18.29 23.77 9.95
C ILE A 254 19.35 22.97 10.70
N PHE A 255 19.13 21.67 10.96
CA PHE A 255 19.97 20.89 11.87
C PHE A 255 20.95 19.90 11.20
N LEU A 256 20.64 19.36 10.02
CA LEU A 256 21.47 18.33 9.38
C LEU A 256 22.44 18.96 8.37
N PHE A 257 23.67 19.26 8.81
CA PHE A 257 24.72 19.89 7.99
C PHE A 257 24.24 21.16 7.25
N PRO A 258 23.79 22.21 7.97
CA PRO A 258 23.12 23.37 7.36
C PRO A 258 23.97 24.09 6.30
N THR A 259 25.30 24.13 6.50
CA THR A 259 26.28 24.78 5.61
C THR A 259 26.87 23.86 4.54
N ASP A 260 26.75 22.54 4.68
CA ASP A 260 27.32 21.55 3.75
C ASP A 260 26.19 20.73 3.11
N LYS A 261 25.69 21.22 1.99
CA LYS A 261 24.59 20.58 1.26
C LYS A 261 24.95 19.19 0.72
N LYS A 262 26.23 18.89 0.46
CA LYS A 262 26.66 17.57 -0.02
C LYS A 262 26.60 16.53 1.09
N ASN A 263 27.17 16.83 2.25
CA ASN A 263 27.07 15.94 3.42
C ASN A 263 25.63 15.86 3.96
N SER A 264 24.86 16.96 3.88
CA SER A 264 23.43 16.96 4.19
C SER A 264 22.63 16.02 3.27
N ALA A 265 22.91 16.05 1.95
CA ALA A 265 22.26 15.18 0.98
C ALA A 265 22.57 13.70 1.23
N LEU A 266 23.85 13.34 1.34
CA LEU A 266 24.29 11.96 1.56
C LEU A 266 23.79 11.41 2.90
N SER A 267 23.77 12.24 3.95
CA SER A 267 23.24 11.85 5.27
C SER A 267 21.73 11.61 5.21
N SER A 268 20.96 12.45 4.51
CA SER A 268 19.53 12.19 4.28
C SER A 268 19.30 10.93 3.45
N VAL A 269 20.08 10.65 2.39
CA VAL A 269 19.98 9.36 1.68
C VAL A 269 20.25 8.18 2.63
N GLY A 270 21.30 8.26 3.45
CA GLY A 270 21.67 7.22 4.42
C GLY A 270 20.60 6.98 5.49
N ILE A 271 20.06 8.05 6.08
CA ILE A 271 18.94 7.99 7.04
C ILE A 271 17.71 7.37 6.36
N GLY A 272 17.35 7.85 5.18
CA GLY A 272 16.14 7.41 4.47
C GLY A 272 16.20 5.93 4.09
N TYR A 273 17.26 5.51 3.42
CA TYR A 273 17.46 4.10 3.04
C TYR A 273 17.65 3.19 4.25
N GLY A 274 18.37 3.63 5.29
CA GLY A 274 18.52 2.88 6.54
C GLY A 274 17.18 2.65 7.24
N THR A 275 16.36 3.68 7.40
CA THR A 275 15.01 3.58 7.99
C THR A 275 14.11 2.64 7.19
N LEU A 276 14.09 2.78 5.85
CA LEU A 276 13.24 1.92 5.00
C LEU A 276 13.71 0.46 4.97
N PHE A 277 15.01 0.21 5.03
CA PHE A 277 15.57 -1.14 5.15
C PHE A 277 15.20 -1.80 6.48
N LEU A 278 15.25 -1.06 7.59
CA LEU A 278 14.76 -1.54 8.89
C LEU A 278 13.24 -1.81 8.86
N LEU A 279 12.46 -0.97 8.18
CA LEU A 279 11.01 -1.15 8.10
C LEU A 279 10.59 -2.35 7.23
N VAL A 280 11.28 -2.66 6.12
CA VAL A 280 10.97 -3.88 5.34
C VAL A 280 11.34 -5.16 6.10
N LEU A 281 12.34 -5.12 7.00
CA LEU A 281 12.59 -6.21 7.96
C LEU A 281 11.48 -6.33 9.01
N LEU A 282 10.94 -5.19 9.47
CA LEU A 282 9.86 -5.13 10.47
C LEU A 282 8.46 -5.36 9.89
N GLU A 283 8.29 -5.27 8.56
CA GLU A 283 7.00 -5.42 7.87
C GLU A 283 6.31 -6.74 8.26
N ALA A 284 7.01 -7.87 8.14
CA ALA A 284 6.47 -9.19 8.44
C ALA A 284 6.08 -9.38 9.93
N PRO A 285 6.93 -9.08 10.95
CA PRO A 285 6.53 -9.20 12.35
C PRO A 285 5.42 -8.22 12.75
N VAL A 286 5.43 -6.97 12.27
CA VAL A 286 4.36 -5.99 12.58
C VAL A 286 3.04 -6.39 11.92
N SER A 287 3.07 -6.83 10.65
CA SER A 287 1.89 -7.37 9.95
C SER A 287 1.29 -8.60 10.67
N ASN A 288 2.14 -9.48 11.22
CA ASN A 288 1.70 -10.60 12.05
C ASN A 288 1.09 -10.18 13.40
N LEU A 289 1.59 -9.11 14.01
CA LEU A 289 1.03 -8.55 15.25
C LEU A 289 -0.32 -7.88 15.01
N LEU A 290 -0.46 -7.13 13.90
CA LEU A 290 -1.72 -6.51 13.47
C LEU A 290 -2.81 -7.55 13.26
N ARG A 291 -2.52 -8.65 12.54
CA ARG A 291 -3.45 -9.79 12.35
C ARG A 291 -4.00 -10.37 13.66
N LYS A 292 -3.19 -10.38 14.73
CA LYS A 292 -3.58 -10.92 16.05
C LYS A 292 -4.34 -9.91 16.92
N THR A 293 -4.31 -8.62 16.57
CA THR A 293 -4.81 -7.56 17.43
C THR A 293 -6.29 -7.28 17.16
N ARG A 294 -7.16 -7.60 18.12
CA ARG A 294 -8.61 -7.44 17.97
C ARG A 294 -9.11 -6.00 18.19
N LYS A 295 -8.43 -5.19 19.00
CA LYS A 295 -8.85 -3.82 19.31
C LYS A 295 -8.50 -2.87 18.16
N LEU A 296 -9.51 -2.19 17.60
CA LEU A 296 -9.34 -1.25 16.48
C LEU A 296 -8.34 -0.12 16.81
N SER A 297 -8.46 0.51 17.98
CA SER A 297 -7.56 1.59 18.40
C SER A 297 -6.09 1.14 18.47
N ALA A 298 -5.83 -0.05 18.99
CA ALA A 298 -4.47 -0.60 19.04
C ALA A 298 -3.92 -0.92 17.63
N ARG A 299 -4.77 -1.39 16.71
CA ARG A 299 -4.39 -1.58 15.29
C ARG A 299 -4.03 -0.25 14.62
N ILE A 300 -4.88 0.75 14.74
CA ILE A 300 -4.64 2.10 14.19
C ILE A 300 -3.31 2.65 14.73
N VAL A 301 -3.10 2.65 16.05
CA VAL A 301 -1.85 3.17 16.66
C VAL A 301 -0.59 2.44 16.17
N MET A 302 -0.63 1.11 16.00
CA MET A 302 0.53 0.38 15.47
C MET A 302 0.77 0.63 13.96
N GLU A 303 -0.30 0.75 13.19
CA GLU A 303 -0.24 1.03 11.76
C GLU A 303 0.28 2.46 11.51
N ASP A 304 -0.24 3.45 12.25
CA ASP A 304 0.19 4.85 12.22
C ASP A 304 1.64 5.01 12.70
N ALA A 305 2.06 4.32 13.76
CA ALA A 305 3.45 4.36 14.22
C ALA A 305 4.42 3.83 13.15
N PHE A 306 4.06 2.75 12.46
CA PHE A 306 4.85 2.22 11.34
C PHE A 306 4.85 3.19 10.15
N LYS A 307 3.70 3.77 9.79
CA LYS A 307 3.54 4.76 8.70
C LYS A 307 4.29 6.06 8.96
N LEU A 308 4.30 6.57 10.20
CA LEU A 308 5.07 7.75 10.58
C LEU A 308 6.58 7.49 10.51
N ALA A 309 7.06 6.31 10.91
CA ALA A 309 8.45 5.91 10.70
C ALA A 309 8.79 5.78 9.20
N ALA A 310 7.90 5.17 8.41
CA ALA A 310 8.06 5.08 6.96
C ALA A 310 8.11 6.46 6.29
N TRP A 311 7.25 7.39 6.71
CA TRP A 311 7.25 8.77 6.25
C TRP A 311 8.57 9.48 6.53
N VAL A 312 9.14 9.38 7.74
CA VAL A 312 10.46 9.99 8.05
C VAL A 312 11.57 9.41 7.17
N GLY A 313 11.51 8.11 6.88
CA GLY A 313 12.41 7.44 5.94
C GLY A 313 12.25 7.96 4.51
N VAL A 314 11.03 7.95 3.98
CA VAL A 314 10.70 8.46 2.63
C VAL A 314 11.08 9.93 2.48
N LEU A 315 10.74 10.79 3.44
CA LEU A 315 11.08 12.22 3.39
C LEU A 315 12.60 12.43 3.29
N ASN A 316 13.38 11.62 4.01
CA ASN A 316 14.84 11.66 3.90
C ASN A 316 15.37 11.13 2.56
N VAL A 317 14.72 10.14 1.94
CA VAL A 317 15.02 9.77 0.54
C VAL A 317 14.74 10.94 -0.39
N TRP A 318 13.57 11.58 -0.28
CA TRP A 318 13.22 12.73 -1.12
C TRP A 318 14.20 13.88 -0.96
N ARG A 319 14.45 14.33 0.27
CA ARG A 319 15.40 15.40 0.58
C ARG A 319 16.81 15.06 0.11
N GLY A 320 17.26 13.83 0.36
CA GLY A 320 18.56 13.35 -0.07
C GLY A 320 18.73 13.40 -1.58
N PHE A 321 17.82 12.79 -2.35
CA PHE A 321 17.88 12.77 -3.81
C PHE A 321 17.68 14.15 -4.44
N TRP A 322 16.83 15.01 -3.86
CA TRP A 322 16.64 16.39 -4.31
C TRP A 322 17.95 17.18 -4.21
N LEU A 323 18.60 17.15 -3.05
CA LEU A 323 19.89 17.81 -2.83
C LEU A 323 21.04 17.18 -3.62
N VAL A 324 21.00 15.87 -3.90
CA VAL A 324 21.94 15.22 -4.83
C VAL A 324 21.74 15.77 -6.25
N CYS A 325 20.50 15.92 -6.73
CA CYS A 325 20.23 16.51 -8.03
C CYS A 325 20.77 17.94 -8.12
N ASP A 326 20.54 18.75 -7.09
CA ASP A 326 21.03 20.14 -7.02
C ASP A 326 22.56 20.23 -6.92
N SER A 327 23.22 19.26 -6.27
CA SER A 327 24.67 19.30 -6.03
C SER A 327 25.53 18.65 -7.12
N TYR A 328 24.97 17.74 -7.93
CA TYR A 328 25.74 16.89 -8.84
C TYR A 328 25.20 16.83 -10.29
N ILE A 329 23.92 17.13 -10.55
CA ILE A 329 23.37 17.07 -11.92
C ILE A 329 23.41 18.47 -12.52
N LEU A 330 24.42 18.75 -13.36
CA LEU A 330 24.61 20.04 -14.04
C LEU A 330 24.45 21.26 -13.10
N PRO A 331 25.22 21.36 -12.00
CA PRO A 331 25.06 22.44 -11.03
C PRO A 331 25.24 23.84 -11.65
N ASP A 332 26.14 23.97 -12.63
CA ASP A 332 26.40 25.22 -13.35
C ASP A 332 25.33 25.55 -14.41
N ASN A 333 24.40 24.62 -14.70
CA ASN A 333 23.30 24.82 -15.63
C ASN A 333 21.97 24.29 -15.06
N PRO A 334 21.42 24.97 -14.03
CA PRO A 334 20.27 24.48 -13.28
C PRO A 334 19.02 24.30 -14.15
N VAL A 335 18.77 25.16 -15.14
CA VAL A 335 17.58 25.05 -16.00
C VAL A 335 17.63 23.77 -16.84
N GLN A 336 18.79 23.41 -17.40
CA GLN A 336 18.97 22.13 -18.09
C GLN A 336 18.86 20.94 -17.11
N SER A 337 19.41 21.08 -15.90
CA SER A 337 19.24 20.10 -14.82
C SER A 337 17.75 19.82 -14.54
N TYR A 338 16.92 20.86 -14.42
CA TYR A 338 15.50 20.72 -14.13
C TYR A 338 14.75 20.00 -15.26
N TRP A 339 14.99 20.38 -16.51
CA TRP A 339 14.40 19.72 -17.69
C TRP A 339 14.82 18.25 -17.82
N ILE A 340 16.10 17.94 -17.60
CA ILE A 340 16.60 16.56 -17.63
C ILE A 340 15.98 15.73 -16.50
N THR A 341 15.97 16.22 -15.26
CA THR A 341 15.36 15.46 -14.14
C THR A 341 13.86 15.28 -14.32
N HIS A 342 13.15 16.28 -14.85
CA HIS A 342 11.72 16.19 -15.19
C HIS A 342 11.47 15.09 -16.25
N GLY A 343 12.16 15.18 -17.40
CA GLY A 343 11.98 14.28 -18.54
C GLY A 343 12.41 12.84 -18.26
N VAL A 344 13.57 12.65 -17.62
CA VAL A 344 14.05 11.31 -17.22
C VAL A 344 13.14 10.71 -16.16
N GLY A 345 12.69 11.50 -15.17
CA GLY A 345 11.79 11.04 -14.13
C GLY A 345 10.46 10.51 -14.69
N ILE A 346 9.72 11.34 -15.43
CA ILE A 346 8.43 10.90 -16.00
C ILE A 346 8.60 9.83 -17.07
N GLY A 347 9.61 9.96 -17.95
CA GLY A 347 9.88 8.99 -19.01
C GLY A 347 10.21 7.62 -18.44
N GLY A 348 11.09 7.55 -17.45
CA GLY A 348 11.45 6.31 -16.75
C GLY A 348 10.25 5.67 -16.05
N LEU A 349 9.46 6.45 -15.29
CA LEU A 349 8.27 5.92 -14.62
C LEU A 349 7.21 5.40 -15.59
N LEU A 350 6.95 6.12 -16.69
CA LEU A 350 6.00 5.70 -17.72
C LEU A 350 6.49 4.43 -18.46
N LEU A 351 7.80 4.27 -18.69
CA LEU A 351 8.37 3.04 -19.25
C LEU A 351 8.24 1.86 -18.29
N LEU A 352 8.42 2.11 -16.99
CA LEU A 352 8.24 1.12 -15.92
C LEU A 352 6.78 0.85 -15.55
N GLN A 353 5.79 1.50 -16.19
CA GLN A 353 4.37 1.40 -15.81
C GLN A 353 4.13 1.76 -14.32
N ALA A 354 4.90 2.72 -13.81
CA ALA A 354 4.85 3.26 -12.46
C ALA A 354 4.58 4.78 -12.45
N GLY A 355 4.08 5.32 -13.57
CA GLY A 355 3.80 6.75 -13.76
C GLY A 355 2.91 7.34 -12.65
N ARG A 356 1.89 6.61 -12.21
CA ARG A 356 1.01 7.02 -11.10
C ARG A 356 1.75 7.25 -9.77
N SER A 357 2.98 6.78 -9.59
CA SER A 357 3.76 7.03 -8.37
C SER A 357 4.14 8.51 -8.17
N VAL A 358 3.99 9.36 -9.21
CA VAL A 358 4.10 10.82 -9.05
C VAL A 358 2.84 11.47 -8.44
N LEU A 359 1.75 10.73 -8.27
CA LEU A 359 0.47 11.20 -7.76
C LEU A 359 0.35 10.91 -6.26
N VAL A 360 -0.29 11.82 -5.52
CA VAL A 360 -0.89 11.49 -4.22
C VAL A 360 -2.27 10.89 -4.53
N ALA A 361 -2.33 9.58 -4.82
CA ALA A 361 -3.58 8.96 -5.28
C ALA A 361 -4.58 8.68 -4.15
N GLY A 362 -5.28 9.75 -3.77
CA GLY A 362 -6.42 9.69 -2.87
C GLY A 362 -6.06 9.54 -1.40
N CYS A 363 -7.08 9.26 -0.59
CA CYS A 363 -6.98 9.01 0.84
C CYS A 363 -7.09 7.51 1.13
N VAL A 364 -6.01 6.91 1.62
CA VAL A 364 -6.03 5.65 2.37
C VAL A 364 -6.56 5.95 3.77
N VAL A 365 -7.39 5.05 4.33
CA VAL A 365 -7.93 5.17 5.70
C VAL A 365 -7.21 4.21 6.63
N ASP A 366 -6.50 4.73 7.62
CA ASP A 366 -5.64 3.93 8.51
C ASP A 366 -6.44 2.96 9.37
N GLY A 367 -6.01 1.71 9.47
CA GLY A 367 -6.67 0.65 10.24
C GLY A 367 -7.88 -0.02 9.56
N GLU A 368 -8.15 0.28 8.29
CA GLU A 368 -9.21 -0.39 7.50
C GLU A 368 -8.86 -1.86 7.22
N THR A 369 -7.61 -2.16 6.89
CA THR A 369 -7.14 -3.52 6.53
C THR A 369 -7.05 -4.45 7.75
N VAL A 370 -7.79 -5.57 7.75
CA VAL A 370 -7.85 -6.54 8.88
C VAL A 370 -6.83 -7.67 8.74
N ASP A 371 -6.37 -7.94 7.51
CA ASP A 371 -5.36 -8.96 7.18
C ASP A 371 -3.92 -8.56 7.56
N GLY A 372 -3.72 -7.37 8.12
CA GLY A 372 -2.42 -6.80 8.45
C GLY A 372 -1.64 -6.25 7.25
N SER A 373 -2.30 -6.01 6.11
CA SER A 373 -1.65 -5.41 4.93
C SER A 373 -1.43 -3.90 5.04
N GLY A 374 -2.03 -3.20 6.01
CA GLY A 374 -1.88 -1.75 6.23
C GLY A 374 -0.46 -1.25 6.55
N VAL A 375 0.49 -2.15 6.83
CA VAL A 375 1.94 -1.83 6.96
C VAL A 375 2.79 -2.37 5.81
N ARG A 376 2.18 -2.94 4.77
CA ARG A 376 2.91 -3.51 3.63
C ARG A 376 3.55 -2.37 2.81
N MET A 377 4.86 -2.45 2.61
CA MET A 377 5.60 -1.55 1.73
C MET A 377 5.29 -1.88 0.26
N GLY A 378 5.56 -0.94 -0.65
CA GLY A 378 5.23 -1.10 -2.08
C GLY A 378 5.65 -2.45 -2.70
N ARG A 379 4.83 -2.93 -3.64
CA ARG A 379 5.03 -4.18 -4.39
C ARG A 379 4.83 -3.89 -5.88
N TYR A 380 5.87 -4.10 -6.69
CA TYR A 380 5.89 -3.67 -8.09
C TYR A 380 5.74 -4.88 -9.03
N LEU A 381 6.60 -5.86 -8.90
CA LEU A 381 6.60 -7.16 -9.56
C LEU A 381 5.31 -7.94 -9.27
N GLU A 382 4.72 -7.81 -8.08
CA GLU A 382 3.40 -8.41 -7.78
C GLU A 382 2.32 -7.93 -8.77
N HIS A 383 2.37 -6.66 -9.20
CA HIS A 383 1.41 -6.09 -10.15
C HIS A 383 1.84 -6.21 -11.62
N ILE A 384 3.12 -6.02 -11.95
CA ILE A 384 3.61 -6.08 -13.34
C ILE A 384 3.74 -7.53 -13.83
N CYS A 385 4.13 -8.45 -12.95
CA CYS A 385 4.41 -9.85 -13.26
C CYS A 385 3.57 -10.82 -12.40
N PRO A 386 2.21 -10.72 -12.41
CA PRO A 386 1.36 -11.53 -11.53
C PRO A 386 1.45 -13.04 -11.79
N LYS A 387 1.92 -13.45 -12.98
CA LYS A 387 2.24 -14.87 -13.27
C LYS A 387 3.45 -15.37 -12.47
N LEU A 388 4.45 -14.53 -12.24
CA LEU A 388 5.64 -14.86 -11.45
C LEU A 388 5.25 -15.15 -9.99
N VAL A 389 4.31 -14.37 -9.45
CA VAL A 389 3.74 -14.58 -8.11
C VAL A 389 2.77 -15.77 -8.08
N ARG A 390 1.88 -15.93 -9.05
CA ARG A 390 0.98 -17.10 -9.08
C ARG A 390 1.76 -18.42 -9.15
N LEU A 391 2.96 -18.45 -9.74
CA LEU A 391 3.81 -19.64 -9.73
C LEU A 391 4.29 -20.01 -8.32
N SER A 392 4.59 -19.04 -7.43
CA SER A 392 4.86 -19.36 -6.02
C SER A 392 3.57 -19.72 -5.27
N THR A 393 2.47 -19.00 -5.48
CA THR A 393 1.22 -19.23 -4.73
C THR A 393 0.48 -20.52 -5.09
N VAL A 394 0.45 -20.93 -6.36
CA VAL A 394 -0.22 -22.17 -6.79
C VAL A 394 0.53 -23.43 -6.33
N GLN A 395 1.86 -23.33 -6.19
CA GLN A 395 2.64 -24.37 -5.51
C GLN A 395 2.21 -24.53 -4.04
N VAL A 396 1.88 -23.43 -3.36
CA VAL A 396 1.40 -23.44 -1.96
C VAL A 396 -0.05 -23.94 -1.82
N SER A 397 -0.96 -23.62 -2.75
CA SER A 397 -2.35 -24.09 -2.66
C SER A 397 -2.48 -25.60 -2.91
N ASN A 398 -1.76 -26.13 -3.90
CA ASN A 398 -1.76 -27.57 -4.18
C ASN A 398 -1.06 -28.37 -3.05
N GLN A 399 -0.10 -27.76 -2.35
CA GLN A 399 0.51 -28.37 -1.15
C GLN A 399 -0.50 -28.60 -0.02
N ARG A 400 -1.38 -27.63 0.31
CA ARG A 400 -2.37 -27.79 1.39
C ARG A 400 -3.36 -28.92 1.11
N ASN A 401 -3.92 -28.97 -0.10
CA ASN A 401 -4.87 -30.03 -0.45
C ASN A 401 -4.22 -31.42 -0.40
N HIS A 402 -2.94 -31.56 -0.75
CA HIS A 402 -2.23 -32.83 -0.61
C HIS A 402 -1.86 -33.16 0.85
N SER A 403 -1.55 -32.18 1.70
CA SER A 403 -1.30 -32.44 3.13
C SER A 403 -2.56 -32.82 3.90
N ASP A 404 -3.71 -32.20 3.59
CA ASP A 404 -4.98 -32.50 4.28
C ASP A 404 -5.52 -33.89 3.90
N VAL A 405 -5.41 -34.28 2.61
CA VAL A 405 -5.72 -35.64 2.15
C VAL A 405 -4.74 -36.65 2.75
N GLY A 406 -3.46 -36.30 2.87
CA GLY A 406 -2.46 -37.10 3.58
C GLY A 406 -2.85 -37.34 5.05
N GLN A 407 -3.13 -36.28 5.80
CA GLN A 407 -3.54 -36.39 7.21
C GLN A 407 -4.85 -37.15 7.40
N GLN A 408 -5.86 -36.96 6.54
CA GLN A 408 -7.10 -37.75 6.62
C GLN A 408 -6.87 -39.25 6.33
N THR A 409 -5.93 -39.58 5.46
CA THR A 409 -5.58 -40.98 5.17
C THR A 409 -4.79 -41.61 6.33
N THR A 410 -3.84 -40.87 6.91
CA THR A 410 -3.06 -41.32 8.08
C THR A 410 -3.92 -41.46 9.33
N LEU A 411 -4.86 -40.54 9.57
CA LEU A 411 -5.83 -40.64 10.68
C LEU A 411 -6.70 -41.90 10.52
N ARG A 412 -7.28 -42.14 9.34
CA ARG A 412 -8.06 -43.36 9.09
C ARG A 412 -7.25 -44.65 9.24
N LEU A 413 -5.95 -44.63 8.96
CA LEU A 413 -5.06 -45.77 9.20
C LEU A 413 -4.68 -45.94 10.68
N GLN A 414 -4.53 -44.85 11.43
CA GLN A 414 -4.32 -44.91 12.89
C GLN A 414 -5.58 -45.38 13.63
N ASP A 415 -6.76 -44.91 13.23
CA ASP A 415 -8.05 -45.36 13.76
C ASP A 415 -8.28 -46.86 13.47
N ALA A 416 -7.92 -47.33 12.27
CA ALA A 416 -7.99 -48.75 11.90
C ALA A 416 -7.02 -49.63 12.71
N VAL A 417 -5.78 -49.18 12.92
CA VAL A 417 -4.76 -49.92 13.71
C VAL A 417 -5.09 -49.92 15.20
N GLN A 418 -5.73 -48.87 15.74
CA GLN A 418 -6.24 -48.92 17.12
C GLN A 418 -7.39 -49.93 17.27
N TYR A 419 -8.22 -50.12 16.25
CA TYR A 419 -9.34 -51.08 16.31
C TYR A 419 -8.89 -52.56 16.33
N GLU A 420 -7.75 -52.90 15.72
CA GLU A 420 -7.19 -54.27 15.74
C GLU A 420 -6.36 -54.60 16.99
N THR A 421 -6.11 -53.63 17.89
CA THR A 421 -5.34 -53.84 19.13
C THR A 421 -6.20 -53.79 20.40
N SER A 422 -7.54 -53.74 20.27
CA SER A 422 -8.50 -53.67 21.37
C SER A 422 -9.64 -54.69 21.27
N LEU A 423 -9.37 -55.88 20.70
CA LEU A 423 -10.25 -57.04 20.66
C LEU A 423 -9.51 -58.28 21.20
#